data_AF-A0A8D8MGP3-F1
#
_entry.id   AF-A0A8D8MGP3-F1
#
_cell.length_a   1.000
_cell.length_b   1.000
_cell.length_c   1.000
_cell.angle_alpha   90.00
_cell.angle_beta   90.00
_cell.angle_gamma   90.00
#
_symmetry.space_group_name_H-M   'P 1'
#
loop_
_entity.id
_entity.type
_entity.pdbx_description
1 polymer ?
#
loop_
_entity_poly.entity_id
_entity_poly.type
_entity_poly.pdbx_seq_one_letter_code
_entity_poly.pdbx_strand_id
1 'polypeptide(L)'
;MSLSFFLGTSKAQISPLTGAINDFTKEVYLDLAANFQRNAIISPLSLHMALGLTLFGSKGETSYAIMQGIQIKNPDTLLNDYKGIIEHLSKSPELKIANKIYFGQDVQLDPSYETGALQHFNSALGKVDLNHSQSAADQINNWVAHQTNNKINNVIGSFNITSDTRLILINAIHFKGIWANPFKRSNTKDKLFYLSETHSIRVPMMYIKEEFIMNVEVGDEGFAMLELPYGPLGQTPRCEVLGRNGNS
;
A
#
# COMPACT_ATOMS: atom_id res chain seq x y z
N MET A 1 3.67 13.93 14.47
CA MET A 1 4.50 13.78 13.25
C MET A 1 4.03 12.54 12.50
N SER A 2 3.46 12.67 11.31
CA SER A 2 3.03 11.53 10.47
C SER A 2 4.18 11.08 9.58
N LEU A 3 4.57 9.80 9.63
CA LEU A 3 5.45 9.23 8.61
C LEU A 3 4.58 8.86 7.41
N SER A 4 4.64 9.66 6.35
CA SER A 4 3.97 9.34 5.09
C SER A 4 4.97 8.68 4.14
N PHE A 5 4.71 7.43 3.75
CA PHE A 5 5.48 6.75 2.71
C PHE A 5 4.87 7.09 1.35
N PHE A 6 5.55 7.94 0.58
CA PHE A 6 5.23 8.16 -0.82
C PHE A 6 6.15 7.29 -1.69
N LEU A 7 5.60 6.23 -2.27
CA LEU A 7 6.26 5.51 -3.37
C LEU A 7 6.04 6.32 -4.66
N GLY A 8 6.77 7.42 -4.82
CA GLY A 8 6.76 8.19 -6.06
C GLY A 8 7.53 7.48 -7.18
N THR A 9 6.91 7.31 -8.35
CA THR A 9 7.60 6.83 -9.55
C THR A 9 8.27 8.01 -10.27
N SER A 10 9.54 7.85 -10.66
CA SER A 10 10.27 8.90 -11.39
C SER A 10 9.67 9.09 -12.77
N LYS A 11 9.34 10.34 -13.16
CA LYS A 11 9.25 10.97 -14.52
C LYS A 11 8.95 10.10 -15.77
N ALA A 12 8.36 8.92 -15.63
CA ALA A 12 7.73 8.21 -16.73
C ALA A 12 6.38 8.86 -16.97
N GLN A 13 5.99 8.98 -18.24
CA GLN A 13 4.69 9.48 -18.70
C GLN A 13 3.59 9.06 -17.71
N ILE A 14 3.02 10.03 -16.98
CA ILE A 14 2.02 9.75 -15.95
C ILE A 14 0.84 9.11 -16.67
N SER A 15 0.69 7.79 -16.55
CA SER A 15 -0.50 7.12 -17.09
C SER A 15 -1.73 7.73 -16.41
N PRO A 16 -2.89 7.82 -17.09
CA PRO A 16 -4.13 8.26 -16.46
C PRO A 16 -4.41 7.56 -15.12
N LEU A 17 -4.06 6.26 -15.03
CA LEU A 17 -4.13 5.48 -13.79
C LEU A 17 -3.22 6.02 -12.67
N THR A 18 -2.00 6.47 -12.99
CA THR A 18 -1.09 7.06 -11.98
C THR A 18 -1.69 8.33 -11.39
N GLY A 19 -2.33 9.17 -12.21
CA GLY A 19 -3.08 10.35 -11.73
C GLY A 19 -4.22 9.94 -10.78
N ALA A 20 -5.04 8.97 -11.20
CA ALA A 20 -6.13 8.44 -10.38
C ALA A 20 -5.66 7.86 -9.03
N ILE A 21 -4.56 7.10 -9.03
CA ILE A 21 -3.97 6.55 -7.81
C ILE A 21 -3.51 7.67 -6.87
N ASN A 22 -2.92 8.74 -7.40
CA ASN A 22 -2.47 9.88 -6.58
C ASN A 22 -3.65 10.63 -5.96
N ASP A 23 -4.70 10.90 -6.73
CA ASP A 23 -5.91 11.56 -6.24
C ASP A 23 -6.59 10.71 -5.15
N PHE A 24 -6.76 9.42 -5.41
CA PHE A 24 -7.28 8.46 -4.42
C PHE A 24 -6.41 8.39 -3.16
N THR A 25 -5.09 8.35 -3.32
CA THR A 25 -4.12 8.33 -2.22
C THR A 25 -4.29 9.55 -1.32
N LYS A 26 -4.45 10.74 -1.92
CA LYS A 26 -4.70 11.97 -1.18
C LYS A 26 -5.98 11.87 -0.35
N GLU A 27 -7.08 11.42 -0.94
CA GLU A 27 -8.36 11.27 -0.23
C GLU A 27 -8.26 10.28 0.95
N VAL A 28 -7.65 9.12 0.73
CA VAL A 28 -7.44 8.11 1.78
C VAL A 28 -6.61 8.67 2.94
N TYR A 29 -5.52 9.39 2.67
CA TYR A 29 -4.70 9.97 3.73
C TYR A 29 -5.40 11.12 4.46
N LEU A 30 -6.20 11.93 3.77
CA LEU A 30 -6.99 12.99 4.41
C LEU A 30 -8.05 12.40 5.34
N ASP A 31 -8.74 11.34 4.92
CA ASP A 31 -9.71 10.63 5.76
C ASP A 31 -9.05 9.96 6.97
N LEU A 32 -7.91 9.29 6.78
CA LEU A 32 -7.14 8.71 7.88
C LEU A 32 -6.64 9.78 8.85
N ALA A 33 -6.14 10.92 8.38
CA ALA A 33 -5.67 12.00 9.23
C ALA A 33 -6.81 12.63 10.05
N ALA A 34 -8.01 12.70 9.49
CA ALA A 34 -9.18 13.22 10.20
C ALA A 34 -9.70 12.25 11.27
N ASN A 35 -9.68 10.94 10.99
CA ASN A 35 -10.37 9.93 11.80
C ASN A 35 -9.45 9.06 12.66
N PHE A 36 -8.13 9.07 12.44
CA PHE A 36 -7.19 8.18 13.11
C PHE A 36 -6.03 8.94 13.74
N GLN A 37 -5.98 8.94 15.08
CA GLN A 37 -5.01 9.72 15.88
C GLN A 37 -3.79 8.90 16.35
N ARG A 38 -3.50 7.75 15.73
CA ARG A 38 -2.33 6.92 16.04
C ARG A 38 -1.44 6.78 14.80
N ASN A 39 -0.27 6.17 14.98
CA ASN A 39 0.60 5.83 13.85
C ASN A 39 -0.15 4.95 12.85
N ALA A 40 -0.32 5.47 11.63
CA ALA A 40 -0.93 4.76 10.52
C ALA A 40 0.13 4.41 9.49
N ILE A 41 0.03 3.21 8.93
CA ILE A 41 0.72 2.80 7.72
C ILE A 41 -0.30 2.16 6.81
N ILE A 42 -0.40 2.66 5.58
CA ILE A 42 -1.29 2.12 4.57
C ILE A 42 -0.55 2.09 3.24
N SER A 43 -0.92 1.15 2.38
CA SER A 43 -0.56 1.18 0.97
C SER A 43 -1.80 1.50 0.16
N PRO A 44 -2.00 2.78 -0.23
CA PRO A 44 -3.13 3.18 -1.07
C PRO A 44 -3.13 2.46 -2.41
N LEU A 45 -1.93 2.19 -2.98
CA LEU A 45 -1.79 1.41 -4.20
C LEU A 45 -2.36 -0.01 -4.06
N SER A 46 -2.07 -0.70 -2.95
CA SER A 46 -2.63 -2.03 -2.64
C SER A 46 -4.16 -1.98 -2.62
N LEU A 47 -4.74 -1.00 -1.92
CA LEU A 47 -6.18 -0.82 -1.84
C LEU A 47 -6.80 -0.49 -3.20
N HIS A 48 -6.13 0.36 -3.98
CA HIS A 48 -6.54 0.75 -5.33
C HIS A 48 -6.56 -0.45 -6.28
N MET A 49 -5.49 -1.27 -6.29
CA MET A 49 -5.44 -2.51 -7.08
C MET A 49 -6.50 -3.51 -6.67
N ALA A 50 -6.76 -3.65 -5.37
CA ALA A 50 -7.81 -4.50 -4.84
C ALA A 50 -9.19 -4.05 -5.40
N LEU A 51 -9.52 -2.77 -5.28
CA LEU A 51 -10.76 -2.21 -5.83
C LEU A 51 -10.80 -2.27 -7.36
N GLY A 52 -9.67 -2.14 -8.05
CA GLY A 52 -9.55 -2.34 -9.50
C GLY A 52 -9.90 -3.76 -9.93
N LEU A 53 -9.47 -4.76 -9.14
CA LEU A 53 -9.82 -6.16 -9.39
C LEU A 53 -11.30 -6.45 -9.11
N THR A 54 -11.91 -5.76 -8.15
CA THR A 54 -13.36 -5.77 -7.94
C THR A 54 -14.10 -5.09 -9.09
N LEU A 55 -13.61 -3.95 -9.56
CA LEU A 55 -14.17 -3.20 -10.69
C LEU A 55 -14.25 -4.08 -11.94
N PHE A 56 -13.18 -4.84 -12.23
CA PHE A 56 -13.13 -5.77 -13.37
C PHE A 56 -14.24 -6.83 -13.36
N GLY A 57 -14.71 -7.26 -12.19
CA GLY A 57 -15.81 -8.22 -12.03
C GLY A 57 -17.19 -7.57 -11.88
N SER A 58 -17.26 -6.24 -11.78
CA SER A 58 -18.49 -5.50 -11.51
C SER A 58 -19.14 -4.94 -12.78
N LYS A 59 -20.44 -4.67 -12.72
CA LYS A 59 -21.23 -4.08 -13.82
C LYS A 59 -22.20 -3.03 -13.27
N GLY A 60 -22.77 -2.22 -14.16
CA GLY A 60 -23.83 -1.26 -13.83
C GLY A 60 -23.42 -0.25 -12.76
N GLU A 61 -24.34 -0.01 -11.80
CA GLU A 61 -24.14 0.98 -10.73
C GLU A 61 -22.94 0.66 -9.84
N THR A 62 -22.67 -0.63 -9.57
CA THR A 62 -21.51 -1.06 -8.78
C THR A 62 -20.21 -0.66 -9.46
N SER A 63 -20.08 -0.90 -10.78
CA SER A 63 -18.88 -0.48 -11.52
C SER A 63 -18.71 1.03 -11.50
N TYR A 64 -19.79 1.78 -11.65
CA TYR A 64 -19.76 3.25 -11.64
C TYR A 64 -19.35 3.82 -10.27
N ALA A 65 -19.89 3.26 -9.19
CA ALA A 65 -19.55 3.66 -7.83
C ALA A 65 -18.07 3.39 -7.51
N ILE A 66 -17.56 2.20 -7.88
CA ILE A 66 -16.15 1.87 -7.68
C ILE A 66 -15.26 2.82 -8.48
N MET A 67 -15.56 3.04 -9.77
CA MET A 67 -14.78 3.95 -10.63
C MET A 67 -14.66 5.35 -10.03
N GLN A 68 -15.77 5.93 -9.56
CA GLN A 68 -15.75 7.23 -8.88
C GLN A 68 -14.90 7.19 -7.62
N GLY A 69 -15.13 6.19 -6.75
CA GLY A 69 -14.42 6.07 -5.48
C GLY A 69 -12.90 5.89 -5.61
N ILE A 70 -12.43 5.29 -6.72
CA ILE A 70 -11.00 5.12 -7.01
C ILE A 70 -10.47 6.07 -8.07
N GLN A 71 -11.23 7.15 -8.35
CA GLN A 71 -10.84 8.27 -9.21
C GLN A 71 -10.55 7.89 -10.68
N ILE A 72 -11.13 6.80 -11.18
CA ILE A 72 -11.00 6.37 -12.58
C ILE A 72 -12.05 7.06 -13.43
N LYS A 73 -11.59 7.92 -14.35
CA LYS A 73 -12.44 8.66 -15.29
C LYS A 73 -12.65 7.94 -16.62
N ASN A 74 -11.64 7.20 -17.10
CA ASN A 74 -11.72 6.42 -18.33
C ASN A 74 -11.21 4.98 -18.08
N PRO A 75 -12.06 3.94 -18.27
CA PRO A 75 -11.68 2.55 -18.04
C PRO A 75 -10.93 1.90 -19.22
N ASP A 76 -10.86 2.52 -20.41
CA ASP A 76 -10.42 1.88 -21.66
C ASP A 76 -9.00 1.29 -21.59
N THR A 77 -8.09 1.95 -20.85
CA THR A 77 -6.70 1.49 -20.69
C THR A 77 -6.43 0.82 -19.35
N LEU A 78 -7.43 0.77 -18.46
CA LEU A 78 -7.26 0.47 -17.04
C LEU A 78 -6.55 -0.86 -16.78
N LEU A 79 -6.99 -1.92 -17.45
CA LEU A 79 -6.46 -3.27 -17.24
C LEU A 79 -5.00 -3.40 -17.71
N ASN A 80 -4.64 -2.72 -18.79
CA ASN A 80 -3.27 -2.69 -19.29
C ASN A 80 -2.38 -1.81 -18.39
N ASP A 81 -2.92 -0.71 -17.86
CA ASP A 81 -2.21 0.16 -16.94
C ASP A 81 -1.91 -0.55 -15.61
N TYR A 82 -2.87 -1.28 -15.02
CA TYR A 82 -2.62 -2.09 -13.82
C TYR A 82 -1.56 -3.16 -14.08
N LYS A 83 -1.65 -3.86 -15.21
CA LYS A 83 -0.66 -4.86 -15.61
C LYS A 83 0.74 -4.24 -15.67
N GLY A 84 0.88 -3.10 -16.34
CA GLY A 84 2.16 -2.40 -16.47
C GLY A 84 2.74 -1.98 -15.12
N ILE A 85 1.90 -1.46 -14.20
CA ILE A 85 2.32 -1.10 -12.84
C ILE A 85 2.79 -2.35 -12.08
N ILE A 86 2.01 -3.43 -12.09
CA ILE A 86 2.34 -4.66 -11.35
C ILE A 86 3.61 -5.30 -11.90
N GLU A 87 3.77 -5.38 -13.23
CA GLU A 87 4.98 -5.89 -13.87
C GLU A 87 6.21 -5.03 -13.57
N HIS A 88 6.05 -3.70 -13.55
CA HIS A 88 7.13 -2.79 -13.19
C HIS A 88 7.56 -2.98 -11.74
N LEU A 89 6.60 -2.99 -10.80
CA LEU A 89 6.86 -3.13 -9.38
C LEU A 89 7.42 -4.51 -9.00
N SER A 90 6.97 -5.57 -9.69
CA SER A 90 7.46 -6.94 -9.46
C SER A 90 8.93 -7.14 -9.86
N LYS A 91 9.56 -6.18 -10.57
CA LYS A 91 10.99 -6.22 -10.89
C LYS A 91 11.87 -5.78 -9.72
N SER A 92 11.32 -5.08 -8.72
CA SER A 92 12.07 -4.65 -7.54
C SER A 92 12.20 -5.81 -6.55
N PRO A 93 13.41 -6.28 -6.21
CA PRO A 93 13.59 -7.35 -5.23
C PRO A 93 13.21 -6.93 -3.80
N GLU A 94 13.14 -5.62 -3.54
CA GLU A 94 12.71 -5.05 -2.26
C GLU A 94 11.19 -5.09 -2.07
N LEU A 95 10.42 -5.24 -3.14
CA LEU A 95 8.97 -5.14 -3.12
C LEU A 95 8.32 -6.46 -3.52
N LYS A 96 7.45 -6.95 -2.67
CA LYS A 96 6.60 -8.11 -2.96
C LYS A 96 5.14 -7.68 -2.94
N ILE A 97 4.45 -7.90 -4.05
CA ILE A 97 3.01 -7.67 -4.21
C ILE A 97 2.38 -9.01 -4.50
N ALA A 98 1.35 -9.36 -3.75
CA ALA A 98 0.55 -10.56 -3.99
C ALA A 98 -0.93 -10.23 -3.89
N ASN A 99 -1.67 -10.52 -4.96
CA ASN A 99 -3.12 -10.43 -5.02
C ASN A 99 -3.71 -11.83 -4.98
N LYS A 100 -4.77 -12.02 -4.21
CA LYS A 100 -5.56 -13.25 -4.26
C LYS A 100 -7.02 -13.00 -3.96
N ILE A 101 -7.88 -13.63 -4.75
CA ILE A 101 -9.30 -13.73 -4.48
C ILE A 101 -9.59 -15.10 -3.90
N TYR A 102 -10.24 -15.12 -2.75
CA TYR A 102 -10.84 -16.30 -2.17
C TYR A 102 -12.35 -16.29 -2.42
N PHE A 103 -12.92 -17.40 -2.85
CA PHE A 103 -14.35 -17.50 -3.13
C PHE A 103 -14.93 -18.82 -2.65
N GLY A 104 -16.22 -18.79 -2.29
CA GLY A 104 -16.96 -19.92 -1.74
C GLY A 104 -17.01 -21.12 -2.69
N GLN A 105 -17.20 -22.31 -2.13
CA GLN A 105 -17.28 -23.53 -2.94
C GLN A 105 -18.50 -23.56 -3.87
N ASP A 106 -19.57 -22.87 -3.46
CA ASP A 106 -20.83 -22.66 -4.17
C ASP A 106 -20.75 -21.61 -5.27
N VAL A 107 -19.63 -20.86 -5.37
CA VAL A 107 -19.44 -19.82 -6.38
C VAL A 107 -18.76 -20.40 -7.62
N GLN A 108 -19.35 -20.10 -8.78
CA GLN A 108 -18.74 -20.33 -10.09
C GLN A 108 -18.39 -18.97 -10.70
N LEU A 109 -17.10 -18.76 -10.97
CA LEU A 109 -16.62 -17.54 -11.59
C LEU A 109 -16.79 -17.61 -13.12
N ASP A 110 -16.95 -16.45 -13.74
CA ASP A 110 -16.91 -16.34 -15.20
C ASP A 110 -15.49 -16.65 -15.70
N PRO A 111 -15.29 -17.55 -16.67
CA PRO A 111 -13.95 -17.90 -17.18
C PRO A 111 -13.14 -16.69 -17.70
N SER A 112 -13.83 -15.67 -18.23
CA SER A 112 -13.18 -14.43 -18.66
C SER A 112 -12.67 -13.61 -17.47
N TYR A 113 -13.39 -13.63 -16.35
CA TYR A 113 -12.94 -13.01 -15.10
C TYR A 113 -11.72 -13.74 -14.55
N GLU A 114 -11.74 -15.08 -14.54
CA GLU A 114 -10.61 -15.87 -14.05
C GLU A 114 -9.33 -15.57 -14.84
N THR A 115 -9.45 -15.55 -16.16
CA THR A 115 -8.34 -15.26 -17.08
C THR A 115 -7.84 -13.83 -16.90
N GLY A 116 -8.73 -12.84 -16.85
CA GLY A 116 -8.34 -11.44 -16.71
C GLY A 116 -7.76 -11.08 -15.34
N ALA A 117 -8.27 -11.68 -14.25
CA ALA A 117 -7.73 -11.49 -12.91
C ALA A 117 -6.26 -11.93 -12.82
N LEU A 118 -5.92 -13.05 -13.46
CA LEU A 118 -4.53 -13.52 -13.54
C LEU A 118 -3.69 -12.64 -14.47
N GLN A 119 -4.19 -12.34 -15.68
CA GLN A 119 -3.42 -11.63 -16.72
C GLN A 119 -3.11 -10.16 -16.40
N HIS A 120 -4.06 -9.45 -15.78
CA HIS A 120 -3.96 -8.01 -15.56
C HIS A 120 -3.55 -7.64 -14.14
N PHE A 121 -3.91 -8.48 -13.15
CA PHE A 121 -3.64 -8.18 -11.74
C PHE A 121 -2.64 -9.14 -11.09
N ASN A 122 -2.14 -10.13 -11.83
CA ASN A 122 -1.34 -11.24 -11.29
C ASN A 122 -2.00 -11.85 -10.04
N SER A 123 -3.34 -11.91 -10.05
CA SER A 123 -4.12 -12.37 -8.91
C SER A 123 -4.29 -13.86 -8.96
N ALA A 124 -3.89 -14.54 -7.88
CA ALA A 124 -4.26 -15.92 -7.68
C ALA A 124 -5.76 -16.04 -7.38
N LEU A 125 -6.31 -17.21 -7.66
CA LEU A 125 -7.68 -17.58 -7.34
C LEU A 125 -7.65 -18.75 -6.34
N GLY A 126 -8.48 -18.68 -5.31
CA GLY A 126 -8.52 -19.66 -4.23
C GLY A 126 -9.94 -20.05 -3.88
N LYS A 127 -10.37 -21.24 -4.29
CA LYS A 127 -11.63 -21.80 -3.82
C LYS A 127 -11.48 -22.26 -2.37
N VAL A 128 -12.33 -21.77 -1.48
CA VAL A 128 -12.25 -22.05 -0.04
C VAL A 128 -13.65 -22.32 0.53
N ASP A 129 -13.72 -23.18 1.54
CA ASP A 129 -14.97 -23.44 2.24
C ASP A 129 -15.26 -22.34 3.28
N LEU A 130 -16.01 -21.33 2.85
CA LEU A 130 -16.38 -20.20 3.71
C LEU A 130 -17.42 -20.57 4.79
N ASN A 131 -18.07 -21.74 4.70
CA ASN A 131 -18.97 -22.21 5.75
C ASN A 131 -18.19 -22.69 6.99
N HIS A 132 -16.92 -23.09 6.81
CA HIS A 132 -16.01 -23.43 7.88
C HIS A 132 -15.06 -22.25 8.17
N SER A 133 -15.63 -21.19 8.75
CA SER A 133 -14.98 -19.88 8.92
C SER A 133 -13.59 -19.92 9.56
N GLN A 134 -13.36 -20.78 10.56
CA GLN A 134 -12.04 -20.93 11.18
C GLN A 134 -11.00 -21.50 10.20
N SER A 135 -11.32 -22.60 9.52
CA SER A 135 -10.43 -23.20 8.51
C SER A 135 -10.16 -22.24 7.36
N ALA A 136 -11.18 -21.52 6.90
CA ALA A 136 -11.02 -20.50 5.86
C ALA A 136 -10.10 -19.36 6.30
N ALA A 137 -10.30 -18.82 7.50
CA ALA A 137 -9.44 -17.77 8.05
C ALA A 137 -7.99 -18.24 8.18
N ASP A 138 -7.75 -19.47 8.67
CA ASP A 138 -6.41 -20.03 8.80
C ASP A 138 -5.72 -20.18 7.43
N GLN A 139 -6.44 -20.68 6.41
CA GLN A 139 -5.91 -20.79 5.05
C GLN A 139 -5.54 -19.43 4.45
N ILE A 140 -6.37 -18.41 4.65
CA ILE A 140 -6.12 -17.05 4.16
C ILE A 140 -4.92 -16.45 4.89
N ASN A 141 -4.89 -16.52 6.23
CA ASN A 141 -3.82 -15.99 7.05
C ASN A 141 -2.47 -16.66 6.76
N ASN A 142 -2.45 -17.98 6.59
CA ASN A 142 -1.23 -18.73 6.23
C ASN A 142 -0.67 -18.29 4.87
N TRP A 143 -1.54 -18.05 3.90
CA TRP A 143 -1.11 -17.54 2.59
C TRP A 143 -0.53 -16.13 2.72
N VAL A 144 -1.18 -15.22 3.46
CA VAL A 144 -0.66 -13.86 3.67
C VAL A 144 0.68 -13.87 4.42
N ALA A 145 0.81 -14.68 5.46
CA ALA A 145 2.05 -14.84 6.20
C ALA A 145 3.18 -15.30 5.28
N HIS A 146 2.94 -16.31 4.43
CA HIS A 146 3.90 -16.76 3.43
C HIS A 146 4.25 -15.66 2.41
N GLN A 147 3.26 -14.88 1.94
CA GLN A 147 3.54 -13.79 1.00
C GLN A 147 4.32 -12.64 1.64
N THR A 148 4.22 -12.43 2.94
CA THR A 148 4.81 -11.29 3.65
C THR A 148 6.02 -11.66 4.52
N ASN A 149 6.62 -12.83 4.29
CA ASN A 149 7.74 -13.34 5.11
C ASN A 149 7.41 -13.35 6.62
N ASN A 150 6.18 -13.75 6.96
CA ASN A 150 5.59 -13.81 8.31
C ASN A 150 5.51 -12.45 9.03
N LYS A 151 5.54 -11.34 8.29
CA LYS A 151 5.42 -9.98 8.86
C LYS A 151 3.98 -9.54 9.05
N ILE A 152 3.06 -10.01 8.19
CA ILE A 152 1.63 -9.76 8.32
C ILE A 152 0.96 -11.10 8.63
N ASN A 153 0.38 -11.19 9.81
CA ASN A 153 -0.32 -12.38 10.30
C ASN A 153 -1.71 -11.96 10.76
N ASN A 154 -2.66 -12.91 10.76
CA ASN A 154 -4.01 -12.70 11.27
C ASN A 154 -4.74 -11.51 10.62
N VAL A 155 -4.68 -11.42 9.28
CA VAL A 155 -5.40 -10.37 8.51
C VAL A 155 -6.91 -10.51 8.59
N ILE A 156 -7.41 -11.72 8.82
CA ILE A 156 -8.83 -12.00 8.92
C ILE A 156 -9.08 -12.97 10.09
N GLY A 157 -10.05 -12.65 10.92
CA GLY A 157 -10.57 -13.56 11.94
C GLY A 157 -11.75 -14.38 11.40
N SER A 158 -12.01 -15.53 12.02
CA SER A 158 -13.19 -16.34 11.68
C SER A 158 -14.51 -15.58 11.83
N PHE A 159 -14.59 -14.64 12.78
CA PHE A 159 -15.74 -13.76 12.98
C PHE A 159 -15.98 -12.77 11.82
N ASN A 160 -15.01 -12.56 10.93
CA ASN A 160 -15.19 -11.74 9.72
C ASN A 160 -15.83 -12.54 8.57
N ILE A 161 -15.89 -13.86 8.67
CA ILE A 161 -16.45 -14.75 7.65
C ILE A 161 -17.83 -15.21 8.13
N THR A 162 -18.86 -14.77 7.44
CA THR A 162 -20.27 -15.03 7.76
C THR A 162 -20.88 -16.00 6.75
N SER A 163 -22.08 -16.52 7.02
CA SER A 163 -22.83 -17.35 6.07
C SER A 163 -23.13 -16.65 4.74
N ASP A 164 -23.08 -15.32 4.72
CA ASP A 164 -23.34 -14.50 3.52
C ASP A 164 -22.05 -14.14 2.77
N THR A 165 -20.88 -14.46 3.33
CA THR A 165 -19.60 -14.21 2.66
C THR A 165 -19.48 -15.13 1.45
N ARG A 166 -19.31 -14.54 0.26
CA ARG A 166 -19.12 -15.28 -1.01
C ARG A 166 -17.72 -15.10 -1.60
N LEU A 167 -17.10 -13.96 -1.34
CA LEU A 167 -15.81 -13.59 -1.89
C LEU A 167 -15.03 -12.76 -0.86
N ILE A 168 -13.74 -13.04 -0.74
CA ILE A 168 -12.78 -12.29 0.08
C ILE A 168 -11.61 -11.92 -0.80
N LEU A 169 -11.31 -10.63 -0.86
CA LEU A 169 -10.23 -10.08 -1.66
C LEU A 169 -9.06 -9.74 -0.74
N ILE A 170 -7.88 -10.27 -1.06
CA ILE A 170 -6.67 -10.04 -0.27
C ILE A 170 -5.59 -9.45 -1.17
N ASN A 171 -5.12 -8.26 -0.81
CA ASN A 171 -3.83 -7.74 -1.27
C ASN A 171 -2.83 -7.82 -0.12
N ALA A 172 -1.65 -8.37 -0.40
CA ALA A 172 -0.52 -8.37 0.51
C ALA A 172 0.66 -7.68 -0.17
N ILE A 173 1.08 -6.54 0.38
CA ILE A 173 2.27 -5.82 -0.05
C ILE A 173 3.30 -5.81 1.09
N HIS A 174 4.53 -6.19 0.76
CA HIS A 174 5.65 -6.19 1.68
C HIS A 174 6.84 -5.51 1.04
N PHE A 175 7.32 -4.44 1.67
CA PHE A 175 8.49 -3.69 1.24
C PHE A 175 9.64 -3.87 2.24
N LYS A 176 10.82 -4.21 1.73
CA LYS A 176 12.07 -4.31 2.47
C LYS A 176 13.19 -3.67 1.67
N GLY A 177 13.25 -2.34 1.73
CA GLY A 177 14.35 -1.56 1.17
C GLY A 177 15.62 -1.63 2.03
N ILE A 178 16.76 -1.57 1.36
CA ILE A 178 18.05 -1.24 1.98
C ILE A 178 18.36 0.20 1.61
N TRP A 179 18.71 1.04 2.59
CA TRP A 179 19.10 2.43 2.30
C TRP A 179 20.29 2.47 1.33
N ALA A 180 20.26 3.39 0.36
CA ALA A 180 21.43 3.65 -0.49
C ALA A 180 22.62 4.10 0.37
N ASN A 181 22.36 4.98 1.34
CA ASN A 181 23.31 5.43 2.36
C ASN A 181 22.88 4.87 3.73
N PRO A 182 23.41 3.73 4.19
CA PRO A 182 22.96 3.08 5.42
C PRO A 182 23.43 3.81 6.69
N PHE A 183 22.51 3.91 7.65
CA PHE A 183 22.82 4.41 8.99
C PHE A 183 23.75 3.44 9.74
N LYS A 184 24.88 3.95 10.23
CA LYS A 184 25.78 3.15 11.10
C LYS A 184 25.11 2.91 12.45
N ARG A 185 24.99 1.64 12.87
CA ARG A 185 24.41 1.29 14.17
C ARG A 185 25.09 2.00 15.34
N SER A 186 26.41 2.20 15.29
CA SER A 186 27.18 2.93 16.30
C SER A 186 26.77 4.39 16.48
N ASN A 187 26.09 4.97 15.48
CA ASN A 187 25.60 6.35 15.54
C ASN A 187 24.18 6.45 16.08
N THR A 188 23.48 5.33 16.26
CA THR A 188 22.13 5.31 16.83
C THR A 188 22.22 5.53 18.34
N LYS A 189 21.49 6.53 18.85
CA LYS A 189 21.50 6.89 20.27
C LYS A 189 20.09 7.23 20.74
N ASP A 190 19.81 6.94 22.01
CA ASP A 190 18.53 7.36 22.61
C ASP A 190 18.41 8.88 22.63
N LYS A 191 17.34 9.39 22.02
CA LYS A 191 17.00 10.82 21.96
C LYS A 191 15.52 11.01 22.26
N LEU A 192 15.15 12.22 22.65
CA LEU A 192 13.75 12.59 22.83
C LEU A 192 13.06 12.72 21.47
N PHE A 193 11.87 12.14 21.36
CA PHE A 193 10.91 12.34 20.29
C PHE A 193 9.68 13.01 20.90
N TYR A 194 9.32 14.18 20.36
CA TYR A 194 8.23 14.99 20.87
C TYR A 194 6.92 14.54 20.21
N LEU A 195 5.98 14.08 21.04
CA LEU A 195 4.62 13.73 20.64
C LEU A 195 3.71 14.97 20.62
N SER A 196 4.07 15.95 21.44
CA SER A 196 3.54 17.33 21.47
C SER A 196 4.58 18.23 22.12
N GLU A 197 4.29 19.53 22.20
CA GLU A 197 5.12 20.52 22.90
C GLU A 197 5.43 20.13 24.36
N THR A 198 4.53 19.39 25.02
CA THR A 198 4.63 19.07 26.45
C THR A 198 4.95 17.60 26.74
N HIS A 199 4.86 16.74 25.73
CA HIS A 199 5.00 15.30 25.91
C HIS A 199 6.05 14.72 24.97
N SER A 200 7.03 14.01 25.55
CA SER A 200 8.10 13.35 24.79
C SER A 200 8.39 11.96 25.32
N ILE A 201 8.92 11.12 24.43
CA ILE A 201 9.38 9.76 24.73
C ILE A 201 10.82 9.60 24.26
N ARG A 202 11.56 8.64 24.81
CA ARG A 202 12.89 8.27 24.29
C ARG A 202 12.76 7.24 23.18
N VAL A 203 13.45 7.48 22.07
CA VAL A 203 13.53 6.55 20.92
C VAL A 203 14.99 6.35 20.50
N PRO A 204 15.34 5.17 19.94
CA PRO A 204 16.65 4.95 19.34
C PRO A 204 16.75 5.74 18.02
N MET A 205 17.26 6.97 18.11
CA MET A 205 17.33 7.89 16.99
C MET A 205 18.53 7.58 16.10
N MET A 206 18.28 7.27 14.84
CA MET A 206 19.32 7.05 13.84
C MET A 206 19.98 8.38 13.45
N TYR A 207 21.27 8.34 13.08
CA TYR A 207 22.01 9.53 12.66
C TYR A 207 22.94 9.22 11.48
N ILE A 208 22.89 10.08 10.47
CA ILE A 208 23.75 10.08 9.30
C ILE A 208 24.04 11.53 8.89
N LYS A 209 25.20 11.77 8.27
CA LYS A 209 25.58 13.05 7.69
C LYS A 209 26.10 12.79 6.28
N GLU A 210 25.26 13.05 5.29
CA GLU A 210 25.52 12.86 3.86
C GLU A 210 24.75 13.94 3.07
N GLU A 211 24.99 14.01 1.76
CA GLU A 211 24.22 14.85 0.85
C GLU A 211 22.90 14.17 0.46
N PHE A 212 21.79 14.89 0.63
CA PHE A 212 20.44 14.42 0.30
C PHE A 212 19.66 15.51 -0.43
N ILE A 213 18.67 15.10 -1.21
CA ILE A 213 17.69 16.00 -1.80
C ILE A 213 16.73 16.43 -0.70
N MET A 214 16.52 17.74 -0.58
CA MET A 214 15.59 18.32 0.38
C MET A 214 14.74 19.37 -0.33
N ASN A 215 13.42 19.23 -0.21
CA ASN A 215 12.45 20.21 -0.69
C ASN A 215 11.93 21.00 0.51
N VAL A 216 12.00 22.32 0.46
CA VAL A 216 11.60 23.19 1.58
C VAL A 216 10.53 24.16 1.12
N GLU A 217 9.41 24.14 1.82
CA GLU A 217 8.36 25.17 1.73
C GLU A 217 8.49 26.12 2.92
N VAL A 218 8.54 27.43 2.64
CA VAL A 218 8.74 28.48 3.64
C VAL A 218 7.41 29.16 3.93
N GLY A 219 7.10 29.37 5.20
CA GLY A 219 5.86 30.01 5.68
C GLY A 219 5.45 29.47 7.05
N ASP A 220 4.37 29.98 7.62
CA ASP A 220 3.83 29.53 8.92
C ASP A 220 3.37 28.06 8.89
N GLU A 221 2.98 27.57 7.71
CA GLU A 221 2.69 26.15 7.46
C GLU A 221 3.83 25.44 6.70
N GLY A 222 5.02 26.05 6.68
CA GLY A 222 6.17 25.57 5.95
C GLY A 222 6.67 24.21 6.44
N PHE A 223 7.27 23.45 5.52
CA PHE A 223 7.81 22.14 5.80
C PHE A 223 9.16 21.93 5.12
N ALA A 224 9.96 21.03 5.68
CA ALA A 224 11.13 20.47 5.04
C ALA A 224 10.88 18.99 4.78
N MET A 225 11.07 18.56 3.53
CA MET A 225 10.92 17.19 3.09
C MET A 225 12.27 16.65 2.62
N LEU A 226 12.80 15.67 3.34
CA LEU A 226 14.06 15.00 3.01
C LEU A 226 13.78 13.71 2.24
N GLU A 227 14.46 13.51 1.10
CA GLU A 227 14.37 12.27 0.33
C GLU A 227 15.49 11.31 0.71
N LEU A 228 15.12 10.13 1.21
CA LEU A 228 16.03 9.05 1.57
C LEU A 228 15.88 7.89 0.55
N PRO A 229 16.84 7.71 -0.38
CA PRO A 229 16.75 6.68 -1.41
C PRO A 229 17.08 5.28 -0.87
N TYR A 230 16.39 4.28 -1.42
CA TYR A 230 16.75 2.87 -1.27
C TYR A 230 17.61 2.37 -2.44
N GLY A 231 18.40 1.32 -2.21
CA GLY A 231 19.12 0.53 -3.21
C GLY A 231 20.46 1.13 -3.69
N PRO A 232 21.36 0.32 -4.27
CA PRO A 232 22.70 0.75 -4.68
C PRO A 232 22.74 1.69 -5.89
N LEU A 233 21.61 2.00 -6.53
CA LEU A 233 21.57 2.78 -7.77
C LEU A 233 20.64 4.00 -7.73
N GLY A 234 19.97 4.32 -6.60
CA GLY A 234 19.10 5.51 -6.48
C GLY A 234 17.92 5.57 -7.48
N GLN A 235 17.66 4.47 -8.20
CA GLN A 235 16.58 4.31 -9.20
C GLN A 235 15.30 3.70 -8.60
N THR A 236 15.32 3.44 -7.29
CA THR A 236 14.31 2.72 -6.51
C THR A 236 13.54 3.67 -5.59
N PRO A 237 12.46 3.22 -4.92
CA PRO A 237 11.55 4.12 -4.20
C PRO A 237 12.26 5.02 -3.19
N ARG A 238 11.60 6.11 -2.80
CA ARG A 238 12.14 7.09 -1.86
C ARG A 238 11.30 7.07 -0.59
N CYS A 239 11.94 7.28 0.55
CA CYS A 239 11.25 7.64 1.77
C CYS A 239 11.33 9.15 1.92
N GLU A 240 10.19 9.79 2.11
CA GLU A 240 10.10 11.23 2.37
C GLU A 240 9.89 11.44 3.86
N VAL A 241 10.76 12.22 4.47
CA VAL A 241 10.64 12.61 5.88
C VAL A 241 10.23 14.06 5.94
N LEU A 242 9.00 14.31 6.41
CA LEU A 242 8.45 15.64 6.57
C LEU A 242 8.68 16.16 7.98
N GLY A 243 9.46 17.23 8.12
CA GLY A 243 9.50 18.07 9.31
C GLY A 243 8.70 19.36 9.08
N ARG A 244 7.92 19.81 10.07
CA ARG A 244 7.40 21.18 10.06
C ARG A 244 8.46 22.11 10.63
N ASN A 245 8.60 23.30 10.04
CA ASN A 245 9.46 24.34 10.62
C ASN A 245 8.77 24.91 11.85
N GLY A 246 9.24 24.55 13.05
CA GLY A 246 8.75 25.14 14.29
C GLY A 246 8.84 24.18 15.48
N ASN A 247 9.14 24.72 16.66
CA ASN A 247 9.18 23.98 17.93
C ASN A 247 7.78 23.44 18.30
N SER A 248 7.39 22.29 17.73
CA SER A 248 6.23 21.49 18.17
C SER A 248 6.20 20.13 17.48
#